data_AF-A0A533RRA4-F1
#
_entry.id   AF-A0A533RRA4-F1
#
_cell.length_a   1.000
_cell.length_b   1.000
_cell.length_c   1.000
_cell.angle_alpha   90.00
_cell.angle_beta   90.00
_cell.angle_gamma   90.00
#
_symmetry.space_group_name_H-M   'P 1'
#
loop_
_entity.id
_entity.type
_entity.pdbx_description
1 polymer ?
#
loop_
_entity_poly.entity_id
_entity_poly.type
_entity_poly.pdbx_seq_one_letter_code
_entity_poly.pdbx_strand_id
1 'polypeptide(L)'
;VSIGSLNASLVHPRELFKNAIKKSAAALILVHNHPSGDPSPSREDIDVTRRLAEAGKLLGIEILDHVIIGDLKYVSLKEKGII
;
A
#
# COMPACT_ATOMS: atom_id res chain seq x y z
N VAL A 1 -11.55 1.70 0.54
CA VAL A 1 -11.24 0.81 1.68
C VAL A 1 -11.45 -0.61 1.21
N SER A 2 -10.40 -1.42 1.14
CA SER A 2 -10.53 -2.87 0.99
C SER A 2 -10.55 -3.46 2.39
N ILE A 3 -11.56 -4.27 2.71
CA ILE A 3 -11.58 -5.07 3.94
C ILE A 3 -11.30 -6.48 3.47
N GLY A 4 -10.03 -6.88 3.49
CA GLY A 4 -9.56 -8.16 2.98
C GLY A 4 -8.72 -8.87 4.02
N SER A 5 -9.15 -10.08 4.40
CA SER A 5 -8.43 -11.04 5.24
C SER A 5 -7.00 -11.20 4.79
N LEU A 6 -6.04 -10.89 5.69
CA LEU A 6 -4.63 -11.33 5.85
C LEU A 6 -3.72 -11.60 4.63
N ASN A 7 -4.21 -11.50 3.40
CA ASN A 7 -3.56 -11.89 2.16
C ASN A 7 -3.53 -10.66 1.25
N ALA A 8 -2.38 -9.99 1.24
CA ALA A 8 -2.07 -8.88 0.32
C ALA A 8 -2.30 -9.24 -1.16
N SER A 9 -2.36 -10.55 -1.49
CA SER A 9 -2.65 -11.11 -2.81
C SER A 9 -3.97 -10.66 -3.47
N LEU A 10 -4.91 -10.03 -2.74
CA LEU A 10 -6.21 -9.61 -3.30
C LEU A 10 -6.25 -8.15 -3.76
N VAL A 11 -5.22 -7.34 -3.50
CA VAL A 11 -5.23 -5.91 -3.89
C VAL A 11 -4.81 -5.75 -5.34
N HIS A 12 -5.79 -5.68 -6.23
CA HIS A 12 -5.54 -5.40 -7.65
C HIS A 12 -5.43 -3.88 -7.91
N PRO A 13 -4.42 -3.42 -8.68
CA PRO A 13 -4.27 -2.01 -9.03
C PRO A 13 -5.55 -1.40 -9.64
N ARG A 14 -6.25 -2.13 -10.50
CA ARG A 14 -7.49 -1.63 -11.13
C ARG A 14 -8.56 -1.22 -10.11
N GLU A 15 -8.71 -1.98 -9.02
CA GLU A 15 -9.74 -1.70 -8.02
C GLU A 15 -9.29 -0.55 -7.09
N LEU A 16 -7.99 -0.52 -6.76
CA LEU A 16 -7.40 0.51 -5.92
C LEU A 16 -7.45 1.89 -6.60
N PHE A 17 -6.94 1.98 -7.83
CA PHE A 17 -6.87 3.24 -8.57
C PHE A 17 -8.21 3.71 -9.12
N LYS A 18 -9.21 2.84 -9.30
CA LYS A 18 -10.57 3.24 -9.71
C LYS A 18 -11.15 4.34 -8.81
N ASN A 19 -10.97 4.22 -7.50
CA ASN A 19 -11.45 5.25 -6.57
C ASN A 19 -10.57 6.50 -6.57
N ALA A 20 -9.25 6.34 -6.71
CA ALA A 20 -8.31 7.47 -6.82
C ALA A 20 -8.64 8.35 -8.02
N ILE A 21 -8.85 7.74 -9.18
CA ILE A 21 -9.26 8.41 -10.43
C ILE A 21 -10.60 9.11 -10.25
N LYS A 22 -11.61 8.43 -9.70
CA LYS A 22 -12.94 9.02 -9.46
C LYS A 22 -12.91 10.23 -8.52
N LYS A 23 -11.89 10.32 -7.65
CA LYS A 23 -11.69 11.40 -6.70
C LYS A 23 -10.69 12.45 -7.20
N SER A 24 -10.19 12.32 -8.42
CA SER A 24 -9.14 13.18 -8.98
C SER A 24 -7.93 13.27 -8.03
N ALA A 25 -7.58 12.17 -7.38
CA ALA A 25 -6.48 12.13 -6.43
C ALA A 25 -5.14 12.34 -7.17
N ALA A 26 -4.33 13.28 -6.69
CA ALA A 26 -2.98 13.50 -7.21
C ALA A 26 -2.00 12.39 -6.80
N ALA A 27 -2.23 11.77 -5.63
CA ALA A 27 -1.38 10.73 -5.08
C ALA A 27 -2.14 9.91 -4.02
N LEU A 28 -1.53 8.81 -3.57
CA LEU A 28 -2.07 7.91 -2.54
C LEU A 28 -1.03 7.58 -1.49
N ILE A 29 -1.48 7.33 -0.26
CA ILE A 29 -0.73 6.63 0.77
C ILE A 29 -1.46 5.33 1.06
N LEU A 30 -0.74 4.22 1.05
CA LEU A 30 -1.26 2.91 1.41
C LEU A 30 -1.08 2.69 2.91
N VAL A 31 -2.09 2.10 3.54
CA VAL A 31 -2.03 1.73 4.96
C VAL A 31 -2.66 0.36 5.13
N HIS A 32 -1.99 -0.52 5.85
CA HIS A 32 -2.61 -1.74 6.35
C HIS A 32 -2.08 -2.06 7.75
N ASN A 33 -2.81 -2.91 8.47
CA ASN A 33 -2.47 -3.31 9.83
C ASN A 33 -1.99 -4.76 9.86
N HIS A 34 -0.99 -5.03 10.69
CA HIS A 34 -0.58 -6.38 11.10
C HIS A 34 -1.21 -6.71 12.46
N PRO A 35 -2.24 -7.57 12.52
CA PRO A 35 -2.88 -7.93 13.79
C PRO A 35 -1.94 -8.63 14.79
N SER A 36 -0.82 -9.18 14.32
CA SER A 36 0.25 -9.72 15.16
C SER A 36 0.94 -8.67 16.03
N GLY A 37 0.75 -7.38 15.71
CA GLY A 37 1.40 -6.27 16.37
C GLY A 37 2.79 -5.94 15.81
N ASP A 38 3.41 -6.79 14.98
CA ASP A 38 4.70 -6.50 14.34
C ASP A 38 4.54 -5.88 12.94
N PRO A 39 4.92 -4.61 12.72
CA PRO A 39 4.79 -3.93 11.43
C PRO A 39 5.91 -4.28 10.43
N SER A 40 6.77 -5.26 10.73
CA SER A 40 7.79 -5.70 9.80
C SER A 40 7.14 -6.20 8.50
N PRO A 41 7.52 -5.64 7.32
CA PRO A 41 6.88 -6.01 6.06
C PRO A 41 7.19 -7.46 5.70
N SER A 42 6.18 -8.19 5.25
CA SER A 42 6.35 -9.46 4.57
C SER A 42 6.89 -9.25 3.15
N ARG A 43 7.30 -10.33 2.50
CA ARG A 43 7.72 -10.27 1.09
C ARG A 43 6.53 -9.88 0.20
N GLU A 44 5.35 -10.40 0.53
CA GLU A 44 4.10 -10.13 -0.16
C GLU A 44 3.72 -8.65 -0.08
N ASP A 45 3.93 -8.01 1.07
CA ASP A 45 3.70 -6.56 1.22
C ASP A 45 4.59 -5.77 0.28
N ILE A 46 5.88 -6.10 0.24
CA ILE A 46 6.87 -5.43 -0.63
C ILE A 46 6.49 -5.61 -2.10
N ASP A 47 6.17 -6.83 -2.52
CA ASP A 47 5.84 -7.14 -3.92
C ASP A 47 4.55 -6.44 -4.37
N VAL A 48 3.53 -6.40 -3.51
CA VAL A 48 2.29 -5.65 -3.77
C VAL A 48 2.56 -4.16 -3.85
N THR A 49 3.37 -3.61 -2.93
CA THR A 49 3.71 -2.18 -2.91
C THR A 49 4.40 -1.77 -4.21
N ARG A 50 5.41 -2.52 -4.64
CA ARG A 50 6.14 -2.24 -5.89
C ARG A 50 5.22 -2.26 -7.10
N ARG A 51 4.38 -3.29 -7.21
CA ARG A 51 3.39 -3.39 -8.29
C ARG A 51 2.42 -2.20 -8.32
N LEU A 52 1.97 -1.75 -7.15
CA LEU A 52 1.08 -0.58 -7.04
C LEU A 52 1.80 0.73 -7.35
N ALA A 53 3.05 0.88 -6.91
CA ALA A 53 3.88 2.05 -7.22
C ALA A 53 4.15 2.17 -8.73
N GLU A 54 4.49 1.07 -9.41
CA GLU A 54 4.64 1.02 -10.86
C GLU A 54 3.34 1.40 -11.58
N ALA A 55 2.21 0.84 -11.16
CA ALA A 55 0.91 1.19 -11.71
C ALA A 55 0.56 2.67 -11.48
N GLY A 56 0.84 3.19 -10.28
CA GLY A 56 0.63 4.60 -9.94
C GLY A 56 1.45 5.54 -10.82
N LYS A 57 2.71 5.20 -11.06
CA LYS A 57 3.59 5.93 -11.99
C LYS A 57 3.02 5.98 -13.40
N LEU A 58 2.51 4.86 -13.92
CA LEU A 58 1.90 4.79 -15.25
C LEU A 58 0.60 5.61 -15.35
N LEU A 59 -0.17 5.67 -14.26
CA LEU A 59 -1.44 6.40 -14.21
C LEU A 59 -1.28 7.89 -13.87
N GLY A 60 -0.07 8.34 -13.49
CA GLY A 60 0.16 9.70 -12.99
C GLY A 60 -0.44 9.94 -11.60
N ILE A 61 -0.63 8.88 -10.81
CA ILE A 61 -1.12 8.94 -9.43
C ILE A 61 -0.09 8.23 -8.54
N GLU A 62 0.83 9.00 -7.98
CA GLU A 62 1.98 8.45 -7.23
C GLU A 62 1.55 7.76 -5.93
N ILE A 63 2.22 6.65 -5.57
CA ILE A 63 2.16 6.09 -4.21
C ILE A 63 3.24 6.77 -3.39
N LEU A 64 2.85 7.67 -2.47
CA LEU A 64 3.79 8.46 -1.67
C LEU A 64 4.43 7.66 -0.55
N ASP A 65 3.70 6.70 0.00
CA ASP A 65 4.19 5.79 1.03
C ASP A 65 3.29 4.55 1.15
N HIS A 66 3.81 3.51 1.79
CA HIS A 66 3.03 2.41 2.34
C HIS A 66 3.40 2.22 3.81
N VAL A 67 2.43 2.47 4.69
CA VAL A 67 2.59 2.39 6.13
C VAL A 67 1.97 1.11 6.66
N ILE A 68 2.76 0.30 7.34
CA ILE A 68 2.31 -0.89 8.06
C ILE A 68 2.17 -0.55 9.54
N ILE A 69 0.97 -0.73 10.09
CA ILE A 69 0.66 -0.42 11.49
C ILE A 69 0.64 -1.70 12.32
N GLY A 70 1.36 -1.69 13.45
CA GLY A 70 1.36 -2.73 14.47
C GLY A 70 0.94 -2.18 15.84
N ASP A 71 1.38 -2.83 16.91
CA ASP A 71 1.03 -2.47 18.29
C ASP A 71 1.84 -1.25 18.78
N LEU A 72 1.21 -0.07 18.76
CA LEU A 72 1.82 1.23 19.08
C LEU A 72 3.10 1.55 18.29
N LYS A 73 3.28 0.90 17.14
CA LYS A 73 4.43 1.08 16.24
C LYS A 73 3.98 1.00 14.79
N TYR A 74 4.81 1.53 13.90
CA TYR A 74 4.59 1.45 12.45
C TYR A 74 5.91 1.32 11.71
N VAL A 75 5.83 0.95 10.44
CA VAL A 75 6.93 1.00 9.48
C VAL A 75 6.44 1.73 8.23
N SER A 76 7.20 2.74 7.80
CA SER A 76 7.08 3.33 6.47
C SER A 76 7.99 2.58 5.50
N LEU A 77 7.44 2.11 4.37
CA LEU A 77 8.23 1.47 3.32
C LEU A 77 9.09 2.50 2.58
N LYS A 78 8.67 3.76 2.51
CA LYS A 78 9.48 4.85 1.96
C LYS A 78 10.70 5.16 2.83
N GLU A 79 10.54 5.25 4.16
CA GLU A 79 11.67 5.47 5.07
C GLU A 79 12.68 4.32 5.03
N LYS A 80 12.21 3.10 4.75
CA LYS A 80 13.07 1.92 4.53
C LYS A 80 13.71 1.85 3.14
N GLY A 81 13.43 2.79 2.23
CA GLY A 81 13.95 2.81 0.87
C GLY A 81 13.45 1.68 -0.03
N ILE A 82 12.26 1.14 0.27
CA ILE A 82 11.62 0.08 -0.53
C ILE A 82 10.88 0.66 -1.74
N ILE A 83 10.36 1.88 -1.59
CA ILE A 83 9.74 2.71 -2.63
C ILE A 83 10.33 4.12 -2.63
#